data_AF-A0A7Y2GV21-F1
#
_entry.id   AF-A0A7Y2GV21-F1
#
_cell.length_a   1.000
_cell.length_b   1.000
_cell.length_c   1.000
_cell.angle_alpha   90.00
_cell.angle_beta   90.00
_cell.angle_gamma   90.00
#
_symmetry.space_group_name_H-M   'P 1'
#
loop_
_entity.id
_entity.type
_entity.pdbx_description
1 polymer ?
#
loop_
_entity_poly.entity_id
_entity_poly.type
_entity_poly.pdbx_seq_one_letter_code
_entity_poly.pdbx_strand_id
1 'polypeptide(L)'
;TASQYHREGGVRNVPKWRLVFSKGASFCYRRVLNTKLATYTSCFRVYRRSAMVDLSVEDGGFLGVTEMLGRLDLKGGRIIESPAVLETRLFGASKMNTIRTTFDHLGLLYRLSKERLVKK
;
A
#
# COMPACT_ATOMS: atom_id res chain seq x y z
N THR A 1 -8.73 -4.81 1.39
CA THR A 1 -7.36 -4.69 1.94
C THR A 1 -7.45 -4.62 3.44
N ALA A 2 -6.68 -5.43 4.17
CA ALA A 2 -6.60 -5.32 5.63
C ALA A 2 -5.94 -3.98 5.99
N SER A 3 -6.51 -3.25 6.96
CA SER A 3 -6.11 -1.88 7.27
C SER A 3 -6.04 -1.66 8.77
N GLN A 4 -4.83 -1.43 9.27
CA GLN A 4 -4.60 -1.09 10.68
C GLN A 4 -5.01 0.34 11.04
N TYR A 5 -5.16 1.21 10.04
CA TYR A 5 -5.63 2.58 10.22
C TYR A 5 -7.13 2.74 9.93
N HIS A 6 -7.85 1.64 9.70
CA HIS A 6 -9.31 1.63 9.68
C HIS A 6 -9.85 2.11 11.04
N ARG A 7 -11.08 2.68 11.09
CA ARG A 7 -11.71 3.17 12.33
C ARG A 7 -11.79 2.09 13.41
N GLU A 8 -12.05 0.86 12.99
CA GLU A 8 -12.10 -0.34 13.84
C GLU A 8 -10.79 -1.18 13.78
N GLY A 9 -9.76 -0.65 13.13
CA GLY A 9 -8.43 -1.25 13.09
C GLY A 9 -7.61 -0.92 14.33
N GLY A 10 -6.42 -1.49 14.42
CA GLY A 10 -5.54 -1.23 15.56
C GLY A 10 -4.07 -1.45 15.27
N VAL A 11 -3.23 -0.87 16.11
CA VAL A 11 -1.79 -1.10 16.10
C VAL A 11 -1.35 -1.40 17.53
N ARG A 12 -0.62 -2.48 17.74
CA ARG A 12 -0.09 -2.87 19.06
C ARG A 12 1.41 -3.12 18.98
N ASN A 13 2.15 -2.57 19.94
CA ASN A 13 3.58 -2.79 20.13
C ASN A 13 4.46 -2.44 18.92
N VAL A 14 3.99 -1.58 17.99
CA VAL A 14 4.77 -1.12 16.84
C VAL A 14 5.47 0.21 17.18
N PRO A 15 6.78 0.34 16.94
CA PRO A 15 7.49 1.60 17.15
C PRO A 15 6.88 2.78 16.39
N LYS A 16 6.65 3.90 17.08
CA LYS A 16 5.96 5.09 16.51
C LYS A 16 6.62 5.62 15.24
N TRP A 17 7.96 5.64 15.18
CA TRP A 17 8.70 6.12 14.00
C TRP A 17 8.35 5.31 12.74
N ARG A 18 8.11 4.00 12.87
CA ARG A 18 7.70 3.13 11.74
C ARG A 18 6.31 3.48 11.25
N LEU A 19 5.42 3.89 12.17
CA LEU A 19 4.08 4.34 11.83
C LEU A 19 4.11 5.68 11.08
N VAL A 20 5.07 6.57 11.38
CA VAL A 20 5.24 7.83 10.64
C VAL A 20 5.50 7.56 9.16
N PHE A 21 6.45 6.66 8.83
CA PHE A 21 6.72 6.29 7.44
C PHE A 21 5.50 5.67 6.75
N SER A 22 4.80 4.75 7.42
CA SER A 22 3.62 4.10 6.86
C SER A 22 2.43 5.05 6.65
N LYS A 23 2.18 5.96 7.59
CA LYS A 23 1.14 6.99 7.47
C LYS A 23 1.50 8.03 6.42
N GLY A 24 2.76 8.45 6.36
CA GLY A 24 3.27 9.37 5.34
C GLY A 24 3.11 8.80 3.93
N ALA A 25 3.51 7.54 3.73
CA ALA A 25 3.28 6.85 2.46
C ALA A 25 1.77 6.81 2.12
N SER A 26 0.93 6.43 3.08
CA SER A 26 -0.53 6.37 2.87
C SER A 26 -1.15 7.73 2.54
N PHE A 27 -0.65 8.81 3.15
CA PHE A 27 -1.04 10.18 2.80
C PHE A 27 -0.67 10.52 1.36
N CYS A 28 0.57 10.24 0.93
CA CYS A 28 1.01 10.49 -0.44
C CYS A 28 0.18 9.70 -1.46
N TYR A 29 -0.02 8.40 -1.25
CA TYR A 29 -0.86 7.58 -2.12
C TYR A 29 -2.30 8.09 -2.18
N ARG A 30 -2.86 8.56 -1.06
CA ARG A 30 -4.20 9.16 -1.03
C ARG A 30 -4.31 10.39 -1.92
N ARG A 31 -3.22 11.15 -2.13
CA ARG A 31 -3.22 12.28 -3.05
C ARG A 31 -3.15 11.85 -4.51
N VAL A 32 -2.39 10.78 -4.79
CA VAL A 32 -2.13 10.27 -6.15
C VAL A 32 -3.23 9.35 -6.67
N LEU A 33 -3.90 8.58 -5.82
CA LEU A 33 -4.87 7.55 -6.21
C LEU A 33 -6.32 8.05 -6.11
N ASN A 34 -7.23 7.35 -6.78
CA ASN A 34 -8.67 7.62 -6.81
C ASN A 34 -9.31 7.26 -5.47
N THR A 35 -9.21 6.00 -5.05
CA THR A 35 -9.77 5.53 -3.78
C THR A 35 -8.99 6.12 -2.61
N LYS A 36 -9.67 6.52 -1.53
CA LYS A 36 -9.07 7.17 -0.34
C LYS A 36 -8.93 6.21 0.83
N LEU A 37 -7.99 5.27 0.73
CA LEU A 37 -7.73 4.26 1.75
C LEU A 37 -6.97 4.84 2.94
N ALA A 38 -7.20 4.32 4.14
CA ALA A 38 -6.42 4.55 5.33
C ALA A 38 -5.03 3.90 5.22
N THR A 39 -4.93 2.70 4.64
CA THR A 39 -3.66 1.97 4.55
C THR A 39 -3.34 1.46 3.14
N TYR A 40 -2.35 2.06 2.48
CA TYR A 40 -1.87 1.64 1.15
C TYR A 40 -0.70 0.66 1.18
N THR A 41 0.02 0.56 2.29
CA THR A 41 1.24 -0.27 2.41
C THR A 41 0.99 -1.64 3.04
N SER A 42 -0.27 -2.01 3.31
CA SER A 42 -0.60 -3.32 3.88
C SER A 42 -0.30 -4.43 2.89
N CYS A 43 0.42 -5.47 3.29
CA CYS A 43 0.66 -6.62 2.41
C CYS A 43 -0.45 -7.66 2.45
N PHE A 44 -1.42 -7.52 3.37
CA PHE A 44 -2.48 -8.51 3.55
C PHE A 44 -3.74 -8.09 2.80
N ARG A 45 -3.99 -8.76 1.67
CA ARG A 45 -5.07 -8.45 0.73
C ARG A 45 -5.64 -9.70 0.09
N VAL A 46 -6.92 -9.61 -0.26
CA VAL A 46 -7.61 -10.59 -1.09
C VAL A 46 -8.01 -9.89 -2.38
N TYR A 47 -7.75 -10.53 -3.51
CA TYR A 47 -8.07 -10.02 -4.83
C TYR A 47 -8.91 -11.02 -5.61
N ARG A 48 -9.84 -10.51 -6.40
CA ARG A 48 -10.53 -11.33 -7.40
C ARG A 48 -9.56 -11.57 -8.57
N ARG A 49 -9.47 -12.81 -9.07
CA ARG A 49 -8.64 -13.15 -10.24
C ARG A 49 -8.94 -12.25 -11.43
N SER A 50 -10.22 -12.01 -11.73
CA SER A 50 -10.66 -11.17 -12.85
C SER A 50 -10.16 -9.73 -12.77
N ALA A 51 -9.85 -9.22 -11.58
CA ALA A 51 -9.30 -7.88 -11.40
C ALA A 51 -7.77 -7.83 -11.58
N MET A 52 -7.10 -8.98 -11.57
CA MET A 52 -5.63 -9.09 -11.52
C MET A 52 -5.00 -9.72 -12.76
N VAL A 53 -5.74 -10.57 -13.48
CA VAL A 53 -5.16 -11.39 -14.56
C VAL A 53 -4.49 -10.55 -15.67
N ASP A 54 -5.04 -9.37 -15.99
CA ASP A 54 -4.50 -8.45 -17.01
C ASP A 54 -3.76 -7.25 -16.38
N LEU A 55 -3.39 -7.34 -15.11
CA LEU A 55 -2.65 -6.28 -14.42
C LEU A 55 -1.15 -6.48 -14.63
N SER A 56 -0.54 -5.62 -15.44
CA SER A 56 0.92 -5.55 -15.55
C SER A 56 1.52 -4.94 -14.28
N VAL A 57 2.51 -5.61 -13.69
CA VAL A 57 3.22 -5.21 -12.48
C VAL A 57 4.71 -5.33 -12.79
N GLU A 58 5.46 -4.25 -12.61
CA GLU A 58 6.88 -4.19 -12.93
C GLU A 58 7.75 -4.51 -11.72
N ASP A 59 7.28 -4.15 -10.53
CA ASP A 59 8.02 -4.24 -9.28
C ASP A 59 7.70 -5.54 -8.53
N GLY A 60 8.74 -6.15 -7.97
CA GLY A 60 8.62 -7.30 -7.07
C GLY A 60 8.56 -6.92 -5.59
N GLY A 61 8.52 -7.94 -4.73
CA GLY A 61 8.71 -7.81 -3.29
C GLY A 61 7.70 -6.88 -2.61
N PHE A 62 8.17 -6.07 -1.66
CA PHE A 62 7.31 -5.17 -0.89
C PHE A 62 6.66 -4.07 -1.73
N LEU A 63 7.37 -3.56 -2.75
CA LEU A 63 6.87 -2.48 -3.60
C LEU A 63 5.74 -2.96 -4.52
N GLY A 64 5.92 -4.13 -5.15
CA GLY A 64 4.93 -4.74 -6.05
C GLY A 64 3.55 -4.91 -5.42
N VAL A 65 3.48 -5.16 -4.10
CA VAL A 65 2.20 -5.27 -3.38
C VAL A 65 1.41 -3.96 -3.40
N THR A 66 2.10 -2.83 -3.33
CA THR A 66 1.48 -1.49 -3.44
C THR A 66 1.30 -1.07 -4.89
N GLU A 67 2.18 -1.48 -5.81
CA GLU A 67 1.99 -1.25 -7.25
C GLU A 67 0.70 -1.90 -7.75
N MET A 68 0.47 -3.18 -7.41
CA MET A 68 -0.77 -3.90 -7.74
C MET A 68 -2.02 -3.11 -7.31
N LEU A 69 -2.01 -2.61 -6.07
CA LEU A 69 -3.11 -1.81 -5.55
C LEU A 69 -3.30 -0.51 -6.33
N GLY A 70 -2.19 0.21 -6.58
CA GLY A 70 -2.20 1.49 -7.27
C GLY A 70 -2.69 1.38 -8.71
N ARG A 71 -2.19 0.40 -9.46
CA ARG A 71 -2.62 0.17 -10.85
C ARG A 71 -4.07 -0.30 -10.93
N LEU A 72 -4.51 -1.17 -10.00
CA LEU A 72 -5.93 -1.56 -9.93
C LEU A 72 -6.83 -0.33 -9.69
N ASP A 73 -6.42 0.55 -8.78
CA ASP A 73 -7.15 1.78 -8.49
C ASP A 73 -7.20 2.76 -9.68
N LEU A 74 -6.09 2.93 -10.39
CA LEU A 74 -6.04 3.75 -11.61
C LEU A 74 -6.82 3.15 -12.78
N LYS A 75 -7.08 1.84 -12.78
CA LYS A 75 -8.01 1.17 -13.70
C LYS A 75 -9.49 1.29 -13.26
N GLY A 76 -9.79 1.98 -12.16
CA GLY A 76 -11.16 2.14 -11.64
C GLY A 76 -11.67 0.93 -10.86
N GLY A 77 -10.78 0.03 -10.42
CA GLY A 77 -11.16 -1.13 -9.62
C GLY A 77 -11.73 -0.74 -8.26
N ARG A 78 -12.78 -1.45 -7.81
CA ARG A 78 -13.36 -1.25 -6.48
C ARG A 78 -12.46 -1.85 -5.40
N ILE A 79 -11.95 -1.00 -4.51
CA ILE A 79 -11.10 -1.40 -3.39
C ILE A 79 -11.78 -1.02 -2.08
N ILE A 80 -11.96 -2.00 -1.20
CA ILE A 80 -12.54 -1.81 0.14
C ILE A 80 -11.50 -2.10 1.22
N GLU A 81 -11.56 -1.38 2.34
CA GLU A 81 -10.77 -1.68 3.53
C GLU A 81 -11.56 -2.59 4.48
N SER A 82 -10.82 -3.46 5.18
CA SER A 82 -11.34 -4.27 6.26
C SER A 82 -10.47 -4.02 7.49
N PRO A 83 -11.06 -3.88 8.70
CA PRO A 83 -10.29 -3.64 9.91
C PRO A 83 -9.32 -4.80 10.16
N ALA A 84 -8.12 -4.44 10.62
CA ALA A 84 -7.12 -5.40 11.06
C ALA A 84 -6.27 -4.82 12.19
N VAL A 85 -5.67 -5.68 13.00
CA VAL A 85 -4.70 -5.28 14.02
C VAL A 85 -3.30 -5.60 13.53
N LEU A 86 -2.44 -4.59 13.46
CA LEU A 86 -1.01 -4.77 13.19
C LEU A 86 -0.25 -4.91 14.51
N GLU A 87 0.41 -6.04 14.69
CA GLU A 87 1.25 -6.31 15.85
C GLU A 87 2.71 -6.56 15.45
N THR A 88 3.63 -6.28 16.36
CA THR A 88 5.04 -6.63 16.17
C THR A 88 5.23 -8.13 16.31
N ARG A 89 6.03 -8.72 15.43
CA ARG A 89 6.39 -10.15 15.52
C ARG A 89 7.15 -10.44 16.80
N LEU A 90 6.88 -11.59 17.41
CA LEU A 90 7.59 -12.04 18.60
C LEU A 90 8.99 -12.61 18.29
N PHE A 91 9.14 -13.20 17.10
CA PHE A 91 10.38 -13.87 16.69
C PHE A 91 10.84 -13.44 15.30
N GLY A 92 12.16 -13.47 15.10
CA GLY A 92 12.81 -13.15 13.83
C GLY A 92 12.93 -11.65 13.51
N ALA A 93 13.84 -11.31 12.60
CA ALA A 93 14.05 -9.94 12.14
C ALA A 93 13.27 -9.64 10.85
N SER A 94 12.97 -8.37 10.62
CA SER A 94 12.45 -7.91 9.34
C SER A 94 13.54 -8.01 8.27
N LYS A 95 13.21 -8.60 7.11
CA LYS A 95 14.08 -8.58 5.92
C LYS A 95 13.95 -7.29 5.11
N MET A 96 13.05 -6.39 5.51
CA MET A 96 12.77 -5.14 4.79
C MET A 96 13.77 -4.06 5.17
N ASN A 97 14.40 -3.44 4.17
CA ASN A 97 15.21 -2.24 4.35
C ASN A 97 14.32 -0.99 4.23
N THR A 98 13.99 -0.38 5.36
CA THR A 98 13.02 0.72 5.41
C THR A 98 13.40 1.93 4.56
N ILE A 99 14.68 2.32 4.53
CA ILE A 99 15.14 3.50 3.76
C ILE A 99 15.00 3.22 2.27
N ARG A 100 15.52 2.08 1.79
CA ARG A 100 15.38 1.67 0.39
C ARG A 100 13.91 1.59 -0.01
N THR A 101 13.09 0.89 0.77
CA THR A 101 11.64 0.78 0.52
C THR A 101 10.94 2.13 0.50
N THR A 102 11.40 3.11 1.29
CA THR A 102 10.85 4.47 1.26
C THR A 102 11.11 5.15 -0.08
N PHE A 103 12.36 5.11 -0.58
CA PHE A 103 12.70 5.65 -1.90
C PHE A 103 11.99 4.93 -3.04
N ASP A 104 11.88 3.60 -2.95
CA ASP A 104 11.12 2.77 -3.89
C ASP A 104 9.66 3.25 -3.99
N HIS A 105 9.01 3.51 -2.84
CA HIS A 105 7.65 4.05 -2.81
C HIS A 105 7.55 5.45 -3.42
N LEU A 106 8.54 6.31 -3.24
CA LEU A 106 8.57 7.64 -3.87
C LEU A 106 8.67 7.52 -5.41
N GLY A 107 9.51 6.61 -5.91
CA GLY A 107 9.60 6.31 -7.34
C GLY A 107 8.29 5.76 -7.91
N LEU A 108 7.65 4.83 -7.20
CA LEU A 108 6.34 4.30 -7.59
C LEU A 108 5.26 5.39 -7.58
N LEU A 109 5.22 6.25 -6.56
CA LEU A 109 4.30 7.39 -6.51
C LEU A 109 4.45 8.30 -7.72
N TYR A 110 5.69 8.60 -8.12
CA TYR A 110 5.97 9.39 -9.31
C TYR A 110 5.43 8.72 -10.58
N ARG A 111 5.70 7.42 -10.78
CA ARG A 111 5.18 6.65 -11.92
C ARG A 111 3.65 6.66 -11.98
N LEU A 112 2.99 6.30 -10.88
CA LEU A 112 1.52 6.29 -10.81
C LEU A 112 0.91 7.68 -11.00
N SER A 113 1.59 8.74 -10.54
CA SER A 113 1.15 10.12 -10.77
C SER A 113 1.17 10.48 -12.24
N LYS A 114 2.23 10.12 -12.97
CA LYS A 114 2.31 10.30 -14.42
C LYS A 114 1.22 9.52 -15.15
N GLU A 115 1.06 8.24 -14.83
CA GLU A 115 0.01 7.40 -15.44
C GLU A 115 -1.38 7.99 -15.23
N ARG A 116 -1.66 8.53 -14.05
CA ARG A 116 -2.94 9.19 -13.76
C ARG A 116 -3.16 10.44 -14.60
N LEU A 117 -2.11 11.23 -14.85
CA LEU A 117 -2.21 12.44 -15.66
C LEU A 117 -2.41 12.12 -17.14
N VAL A 118 -1.78 11.07 -17.65
CA VAL A 118 -1.93 10.65 -19.06
C VAL A 118 -3.30 10.03 -19.35
N LYS A 119 -3.93 9.37 -18.35
CA LYS A 119 -5.27 8.79 -18.48
C LYS A 119 -6.42 9.77 -18.25
N LYS A 120 -6.13 10.99 -17.80
CA LYS A 120 -7.12 12.07 -17.67
C LYS A 120 -7.25 12.81 -18.99
#